data_AF-A0A812JFR1-F1
#
_entry.id   AF-A0A812JFR1-F1
#
_cell.length_a   1.000
_cell.length_b   1.000
_cell.length_c   1.000
_cell.angle_alpha   90.00
_cell.angle_beta   90.00
_cell.angle_gamma   90.00
#
_symmetry.space_group_name_H-M   'P 1'
#
loop_
_entity.id
_entity.type
_entity.pdbx_description
1 polymer ?
#
loop_
_entity_poly.entity_id
_entity_poly.type
_entity_poly.pdbx_seq_one_letter_code
_entity_poly.pdbx_strand_id
1 'polypeptide(L)'
;MGQKGQSKGDKGNSRKKQDAAAIRPTPLRDEKGTLVEESAEEATSRDRANLARVLTVVPELSPASLAILSESVKAHLRMVTEHHMKKAPGMLYGLEFPWTGPMLEDFGPSWLTEAFHRAGSLEKSNRVTQVRVENIKVTAGNNAGKFLFNVRYANERAGLHTKLFAKVPFQMTKETKQDRLSSSVLKQPMDFFEINTYRLAETTLPVPTPKFYYGDISNLTSNFILITERVPFVEMDGRKRSRKLKPFEVEGPYDKCKDYQLRGSAKEYYSKIMEVSGQIAGADKSGRMGSQEFLAQSYSTPRARLGDPQAWGVTPHAASGGPPQANLAKLNTAIQFFSDTAKVVFPSYASDPAFVQKFTKTMMTFTGYFNELEFWKHQDPAYVALSHANLNVDNAYFWRDEAATLHCGVLDWGGFGAGCLGHKIWWYLNCSEWQPIQDHLGHYVDTFISAYRDAGGPELDRDRLLHMVKLTSLGNLYFMVSAVPDCLRQCPAKEWATIKDRRDPRIDENIGGKSTL
;
A
#
# COMPACT_ATOMS: atom_id res chain seq x y z
N MET A 1 3.71 -10.68 -80.26
CA MET A 1 2.95 -9.42 -80.31
C MET A 1 3.57 -8.47 -79.29
N GLY A 2 4.13 -7.35 -79.76
CA GLY A 2 5.02 -6.52 -78.96
C GLY A 2 4.33 -5.50 -78.07
N GLN A 3 5.09 -5.00 -77.08
CA GLN A 3 4.97 -3.71 -76.41
C GLN A 3 6.30 -3.49 -75.67
N LYS A 4 7.22 -2.68 -76.24
CA LYS A 4 7.51 -1.28 -75.88
C LYS A 4 7.65 -1.03 -74.38
N GLY A 5 8.90 -0.82 -73.96
CA GLY A 5 9.25 -0.34 -72.63
C GLY A 5 9.23 1.18 -72.50
N GLN A 6 9.48 1.65 -71.27
CA GLN A 6 10.08 2.95 -71.00
C GLN A 6 10.61 3.00 -69.56
N SER A 7 11.84 3.50 -69.47
CA SER A 7 12.60 3.81 -68.27
C SER A 7 12.20 5.18 -67.70
N LYS A 8 12.23 5.29 -66.36
CA LYS A 8 12.45 6.53 -65.58
C LYS A 8 13.14 6.08 -64.28
N GLY A 9 14.18 6.69 -63.76
CA GLY A 9 14.64 8.08 -63.89
C GLY A 9 15.00 8.53 -62.48
N ASP A 10 16.29 8.46 -62.18
CA ASP A 10 16.95 8.77 -60.91
C ASP A 10 16.90 10.28 -60.60
N LYS A 11 16.52 10.67 -59.37
CA LYS A 11 16.68 12.03 -58.83
C LYS A 11 16.84 12.01 -57.31
N GLY A 12 18.08 12.24 -56.87
CA GLY A 12 18.46 13.57 -56.40
C GLY A 12 17.99 13.98 -54.99
N ASN A 13 18.92 13.76 -54.05
CA ASN A 13 18.95 14.17 -52.66
C ASN A 13 18.84 15.70 -52.44
N SER A 14 17.99 16.16 -51.51
CA SER A 14 18.23 17.39 -50.71
C SER A 14 17.38 17.40 -49.42
N ARG A 15 17.86 16.72 -48.37
CA ARG A 15 17.34 16.93 -47.00
C ARG A 15 17.99 18.17 -46.39
N LYS A 16 17.21 19.24 -46.22
CA LYS A 16 17.52 20.32 -45.27
C LYS A 16 17.50 19.74 -43.85
N LYS A 17 18.62 19.86 -43.13
CA LYS A 17 18.66 19.75 -41.67
C LYS A 17 17.94 20.97 -41.10
N GLN A 18 16.89 20.76 -40.31
CA GLN A 18 16.41 21.73 -39.31
C GLN A 18 16.93 21.23 -37.96
N ASP A 19 17.78 22.03 -37.34
CA ASP A 19 18.26 21.81 -35.98
C ASP A 19 17.10 22.01 -35.01
N ALA A 20 16.75 20.96 -34.27
CA ALA A 20 15.83 21.03 -33.15
C ALA A 20 16.60 21.60 -31.95
N ALA A 21 16.38 22.87 -31.64
CA ALA A 21 16.83 23.48 -30.39
C ALA A 21 16.15 22.79 -29.20
N ALA A 22 16.94 22.21 -28.30
CA ALA A 22 16.45 21.65 -27.05
C ALA A 22 15.88 22.76 -26.16
N ILE A 23 14.59 22.67 -25.84
CA ILE A 23 13.94 23.53 -24.84
C ILE A 23 14.51 23.11 -23.47
N ARG A 24 15.39 23.93 -22.90
CA ARG A 24 15.84 23.77 -21.50
C ARG A 24 14.76 24.33 -20.57
N PRO A 25 14.39 23.61 -19.49
CA PRO A 25 13.47 24.16 -18.49
C PRO A 25 14.10 25.40 -17.83
N THR A 26 13.29 26.45 -17.67
CA THR A 26 13.69 27.67 -16.98
C THR A 26 13.72 27.40 -15.48
N PRO A 27 14.84 27.66 -14.78
CA PRO A 27 14.90 27.39 -13.35
C PRO A 27 13.99 28.36 -12.57
N LEU A 28 13.40 27.85 -11.48
CA LEU A 28 12.56 28.63 -10.58
C LEU A 28 13.39 29.74 -9.93
N ARG A 29 12.89 30.96 -10.05
CA ARG A 29 13.48 32.14 -9.44
C ARG A 29 12.49 32.75 -8.47
N ASP A 30 12.99 33.20 -7.33
CA ASP A 30 12.17 33.98 -6.40
C ASP A 30 11.83 35.36 -7.00
N GLU A 31 11.04 36.16 -6.28
CA GLU A 31 10.66 37.52 -6.70
C GLU A 31 11.86 38.46 -6.90
N LYS A 32 13.05 38.08 -6.42
CA LYS A 32 14.31 38.81 -6.56
C LYS A 32 15.19 38.28 -7.70
N GLY A 33 14.72 37.25 -8.43
CA GLY A 33 15.45 36.65 -9.54
C GLY A 33 16.52 35.64 -9.10
N THR A 34 16.56 35.23 -7.84
CA THR A 34 17.52 34.27 -7.30
C THR A 34 17.05 32.84 -7.56
N LEU A 35 17.96 31.94 -7.94
CA LEU A 35 17.64 30.52 -8.13
C LEU A 35 17.16 29.91 -6.81
N VAL A 36 15.95 29.36 -6.80
CA VAL A 36 15.42 28.62 -5.65
C VAL A 36 15.88 27.18 -5.78
N GLU A 37 16.74 26.72 -4.87
CA GLU A 37 17.04 25.30 -4.73
C GLU A 37 15.81 24.61 -4.15
N GLU A 38 15.13 23.81 -4.98
CA GLU A 38 14.06 22.93 -4.53
C GLU A 38 14.66 21.86 -3.61
N SER A 39 14.08 21.68 -2.42
CA SER A 39 14.56 20.65 -1.49
C SER A 39 14.32 19.26 -2.09
N ALA A 40 15.24 18.32 -1.84
CA ALA A 40 15.15 16.95 -2.37
C ALA A 40 13.85 16.23 -1.95
N GLU A 41 13.23 16.65 -0.85
CA GLU A 41 12.00 16.09 -0.30
C GLU A 41 10.72 16.64 -0.97
N GLU A 42 10.68 17.93 -1.30
CA GLU A 42 9.56 18.56 -2.03
C GLU A 42 9.47 18.06 -3.47
N ALA A 43 10.62 17.86 -4.13
CA ALA A 43 10.71 17.16 -5.40
C ALA A 43 10.03 15.79 -5.27
N THR A 44 10.43 15.00 -4.26
CA THR A 44 9.96 13.62 -4.05
C THR A 44 8.44 13.49 -3.86
N SER A 45 7.78 14.44 -3.17
CA SER A 45 6.31 14.41 -2.98
C SER A 45 5.55 14.73 -4.26
N ARG A 46 5.97 15.77 -5.00
CA ARG A 46 5.42 16.13 -6.31
C ARG A 46 5.66 15.00 -7.34
N ASP A 47 6.81 14.36 -7.27
CA ASP A 47 7.17 13.25 -8.13
C ASP A 47 6.35 11.99 -7.89
N ARG A 48 6.00 11.68 -6.64
CA ARG A 48 5.12 10.53 -6.33
C ARG A 48 3.73 10.71 -6.95
N ALA A 49 3.18 11.92 -6.93
CA ALA A 49 1.90 12.24 -7.56
C ALA A 49 1.97 12.23 -9.12
N ASN A 50 3.06 12.76 -9.69
CA ASN A 50 3.28 12.75 -11.15
C ASN A 50 3.59 11.34 -11.69
N LEU A 51 4.36 10.55 -10.94
CA LEU A 51 4.73 9.19 -11.32
C LEU A 51 3.53 8.23 -11.18
N ALA A 52 2.69 8.39 -10.15
CA ALA A 52 1.42 7.66 -10.06
C ALA A 52 0.56 7.88 -11.32
N ARG A 53 0.54 9.10 -11.87
CA ARG A 53 -0.18 9.47 -13.09
C ARG A 53 0.47 8.93 -14.38
N VAL A 54 1.79 8.82 -14.42
CA VAL A 54 2.57 8.29 -15.56
C VAL A 54 2.50 6.75 -15.62
N LEU A 55 2.53 6.10 -14.46
CA LEU A 55 2.50 4.64 -14.31
C LEU A 55 1.06 4.06 -14.44
N THR A 56 0.01 4.86 -14.29
CA THR A 56 -1.37 4.40 -14.55
C THR A 56 -1.80 4.51 -16.01
N VAL A 57 -1.03 5.15 -16.91
CA VAL A 57 -1.55 5.55 -18.24
C VAL A 57 -0.73 5.06 -19.45
N VAL A 58 0.52 4.62 -19.33
CA VAL A 58 1.31 4.30 -20.55
C VAL A 58 2.03 2.95 -20.47
N PRO A 59 1.79 2.00 -21.40
CA PRO A 59 2.51 0.72 -21.47
C PRO A 59 4.02 0.89 -21.72
N GLU A 60 4.41 2.05 -22.23
CA GLU A 60 5.79 2.47 -22.47
C GLU A 60 5.95 3.90 -21.96
N LEU A 61 6.87 4.12 -21.02
CA LEU A 61 7.18 5.47 -20.55
C LEU A 61 7.72 6.28 -21.72
N SER A 62 6.85 7.08 -22.35
CA SER A 62 7.27 7.93 -23.46
C SER A 62 8.37 8.89 -22.98
N PRO A 63 9.28 9.34 -23.86
CA PRO A 63 10.29 10.33 -23.50
C PRO A 63 9.70 11.60 -22.84
N ALA A 64 8.47 11.99 -23.21
CA ALA A 64 7.75 13.11 -22.61
C ALA A 64 7.26 12.80 -21.18
N SER A 65 6.84 11.57 -20.91
CA SER A 65 6.44 11.11 -19.57
C SER A 65 7.64 10.97 -18.63
N LEU A 66 8.82 10.62 -19.15
CA LEU A 66 10.07 10.59 -18.38
C LEU A 66 10.54 12.01 -18.05
N ALA A 67 10.37 12.97 -18.96
CA ALA A 67 10.87 14.34 -18.79
C ALA A 67 10.30 15.07 -17.56
N ILE A 68 9.10 14.71 -17.10
CA ILE A 68 8.42 15.33 -15.95
C ILE A 68 8.73 14.68 -14.59
N LEU A 69 9.52 13.59 -14.58
CA LEU A 69 9.97 12.94 -13.35
C LEU A 69 11.25 13.62 -12.85
N SER A 70 11.44 13.72 -11.53
CA SER A 70 12.76 14.07 -11.00
C SER A 70 13.83 13.06 -11.37
N GLU A 71 15.08 13.52 -11.28
CA GLU A 71 16.25 12.66 -11.46
C GLU A 71 16.33 11.54 -10.42
N SER A 72 15.84 11.75 -9.20
CA SER A 72 15.77 10.72 -8.17
C SER A 72 14.88 9.55 -8.59
N VAL A 73 13.69 9.86 -9.13
CA VAL A 73 12.77 8.83 -9.62
C VAL A 73 13.32 8.12 -10.85
N LYS A 74 13.90 8.86 -11.79
CA LYS A 74 14.55 8.26 -12.97
C LYS A 74 15.71 7.34 -12.59
N ALA A 75 16.50 7.72 -11.59
CA ALA A 75 17.60 6.92 -11.08
C ALA A 75 17.09 5.60 -10.48
N HIS A 76 16.06 5.64 -9.63
CA HIS A 76 15.43 4.43 -9.09
C HIS A 76 14.85 3.54 -10.19
N LEU A 77 14.17 4.13 -11.18
CA LEU A 77 13.61 3.39 -12.31
C LEU A 77 14.70 2.64 -13.09
N ARG A 78 15.84 3.29 -13.36
CA ARG A 78 17.02 2.66 -13.98
C ARG A 78 17.56 1.53 -13.12
N MET A 79 17.76 1.79 -11.82
CA MET A 79 18.25 0.79 -10.86
C MET A 79 17.37 -0.48 -10.89
N VAL A 80 16.05 -0.36 -10.75
CA VAL A 80 15.15 -1.52 -10.78
C VAL A 80 15.23 -2.22 -12.13
N THR A 81 15.20 -1.48 -13.24
CA THR A 81 15.19 -2.07 -14.59
C THR A 81 16.50 -2.79 -14.91
N GLU A 82 17.64 -2.24 -14.51
CA GLU A 82 18.98 -2.75 -14.85
C GLU A 82 19.53 -3.76 -13.84
N HIS A 83 19.04 -3.78 -12.60
CA HIS A 83 19.66 -4.56 -11.53
C HIS A 83 18.74 -5.58 -10.86
N HIS A 84 17.44 -5.63 -11.17
CA HIS A 84 16.51 -6.59 -10.53
C HIS A 84 16.90 -8.07 -10.69
N MET A 85 17.67 -8.44 -11.72
CA MET A 85 18.15 -9.82 -11.93
C MET A 85 19.49 -10.12 -11.23
N LYS A 86 20.19 -9.11 -10.70
CA LYS A 86 21.49 -9.31 -10.07
C LYS A 86 21.30 -9.89 -8.67
N LYS A 87 22.14 -10.87 -8.31
CA LYS A 87 22.34 -11.23 -6.90
C LYS A 87 23.13 -10.10 -6.25
N ALA A 88 22.72 -9.73 -5.05
CA ALA A 88 23.36 -8.69 -4.27
C ALA A 88 23.15 -8.99 -2.78
N PRO A 89 24.10 -8.62 -1.91
CA PRO A 89 23.89 -8.73 -0.49
C PRO A 89 22.75 -7.82 -0.03
N GLY A 90 22.02 -8.29 0.97
CA GLY A 90 21.09 -7.46 1.72
C GLY A 90 21.80 -6.54 2.71
N MET A 91 21.18 -5.41 3.00
CA MET A 91 21.78 -4.37 3.85
C MET A 91 21.74 -4.72 5.35
N LEU A 92 20.92 -5.69 5.76
CA LEU A 92 20.68 -6.01 7.17
C LEU A 92 21.60 -7.13 7.66
N TYR A 93 21.75 -8.20 6.86
CA TYR A 93 22.52 -9.39 7.23
C TYR A 93 23.70 -9.67 6.30
N GLY A 94 23.86 -8.90 5.21
CA GLY A 94 25.01 -9.00 4.30
C GLY A 94 25.06 -10.28 3.46
N LEU A 95 23.97 -11.05 3.42
CA LEU A 95 23.85 -12.25 2.60
C LEU A 95 23.25 -11.91 1.25
N GLU A 96 23.76 -12.52 0.18
CA GLU A 96 22.94 -12.69 -1.02
C GLU A 96 21.73 -13.55 -0.66
N PHE A 97 20.56 -13.23 -1.21
CA PHE A 97 19.31 -13.91 -0.87
C PHE A 97 18.49 -14.24 -2.12
N PRO A 98 17.65 -15.29 -2.07
CA PRO A 98 16.71 -15.60 -3.13
C PRO A 98 15.51 -14.66 -3.08
N TRP A 99 14.97 -14.27 -4.24
CA TRP A 99 13.73 -13.49 -4.34
C TRP A 99 12.69 -14.18 -5.24
N THR A 100 12.85 -15.50 -5.45
CA THR A 100 11.90 -16.38 -6.11
C THR A 100 11.90 -17.75 -5.44
N GLY A 101 10.82 -18.51 -5.59
CA GLY A 101 10.74 -19.90 -5.13
C GLY A 101 11.86 -20.78 -5.72
N PRO A 102 12.07 -20.80 -7.05
CA PRO A 102 13.15 -21.59 -7.66
C PRO A 102 14.55 -21.22 -7.14
N MET A 103 14.83 -19.93 -6.92
CA MET A 103 16.10 -19.52 -6.33
C MET A 103 16.25 -19.98 -4.88
N LEU A 104 15.16 -20.04 -4.10
CA LEU A 104 15.23 -20.55 -2.74
C LEU A 104 15.61 -22.03 -2.71
N GLU A 105 15.10 -22.82 -3.64
CA GLU A 105 15.48 -24.24 -3.78
C GLU A 105 16.94 -24.41 -4.23
N ASP A 106 17.40 -23.57 -5.17
CA ASP A 106 18.80 -23.53 -5.64
C ASP A 106 19.79 -23.15 -4.52
N PHE A 107 19.46 -22.14 -3.71
CA PHE A 107 20.27 -21.74 -2.55
C PHE A 107 20.26 -22.82 -1.45
N GLY A 108 19.15 -23.53 -1.31
CA GLY A 108 19.08 -24.77 -0.53
C GLY A 108 19.12 -24.63 0.99
N PRO A 109 19.16 -25.77 1.72
CA PRO A 109 19.11 -25.81 3.18
C PRO A 109 20.29 -25.15 3.89
N SER A 110 21.48 -25.16 3.29
CA SER A 110 22.69 -24.54 3.86
C SER A 110 22.53 -23.03 3.97
N TRP A 111 22.03 -22.38 2.92
CA TRP A 111 21.76 -20.95 2.95
C TRP A 111 20.68 -20.59 3.99
N LEU A 112 19.57 -21.33 4.04
CA LEU A 112 18.53 -21.08 5.06
C LEU A 112 19.06 -21.25 6.49
N THR A 113 19.94 -22.22 6.72
CA THR A 113 20.61 -22.40 8.01
C THR A 113 21.41 -21.16 8.37
N GLU A 114 22.24 -20.66 7.45
CA GLU A 114 23.03 -19.46 7.68
C GLU A 114 22.15 -18.22 7.89
N ALA A 115 21.15 -18.02 7.04
CA ALA A 115 20.21 -16.92 7.12
C ALA A 115 19.48 -16.89 8.47
N PHE A 116 18.94 -18.02 8.92
CA PHE A 116 18.24 -18.11 10.20
C PHE A 116 19.17 -17.96 11.40
N HIS A 117 20.42 -18.43 11.32
CA HIS A 117 21.43 -18.17 12.35
C HIS A 117 21.81 -16.69 12.43
N ARG A 118 21.99 -16.00 11.29
CA ARG A 118 22.29 -14.56 11.27
C ARG A 118 21.13 -13.73 11.79
N ALA A 119 19.89 -14.13 11.48
CA ALA A 119 18.68 -13.50 12.01
C ALA A 119 18.40 -13.84 13.49
N GLY A 120 19.03 -14.87 14.04
CA GLY A 120 18.80 -15.35 15.40
C GLY A 120 17.48 -16.14 15.57
N SER A 121 16.83 -16.53 14.48
CA SER A 121 15.57 -17.28 14.49
C SER A 121 15.75 -18.80 14.62
N LEU A 122 16.99 -19.29 14.44
CA LEU A 122 17.39 -20.68 14.63
C LEU A 122 18.60 -20.77 15.56
N GLU A 123 18.56 -21.72 16.50
CA GLU A 123 19.69 -22.00 17.39
C GLU A 123 20.91 -22.53 16.63
N LYS A 124 22.12 -22.09 17.02
CA LYS A 124 23.40 -22.46 16.38
C LYS A 124 23.66 -23.97 16.30
N SER A 125 23.09 -24.76 17.19
CA SER A 125 23.22 -26.23 17.21
C SER A 125 22.24 -26.95 16.29
N ASN A 126 21.33 -26.22 15.64
CA ASN A 126 20.36 -26.78 14.70
C ASN A 126 20.74 -26.39 13.26
N ARG A 127 20.03 -26.97 12.30
CA ARG A 127 20.16 -26.62 10.87
C ARG A 127 18.92 -27.01 10.11
N VAL A 128 18.69 -26.35 8.98
CA VAL A 128 17.73 -26.79 7.98
C VAL A 128 18.35 -27.94 7.20
N THR A 129 17.60 -29.04 7.04
CA THR A 129 18.03 -30.25 6.33
C THR A 129 17.34 -30.43 4.99
N GLN A 130 16.17 -29.82 4.81
CA GLN A 130 15.41 -29.87 3.57
C GLN A 130 14.65 -28.56 3.36
N VAL A 131 14.52 -28.14 2.11
CA VAL A 131 13.64 -27.05 1.65
C VAL A 131 12.80 -27.57 0.48
N ARG A 132 11.52 -27.19 0.43
CA ARG A 132 10.63 -27.51 -0.69
C ARG A 132 9.59 -26.43 -0.88
N VAL A 133 9.57 -25.79 -2.05
CA VAL A 133 8.54 -24.82 -2.40
C VAL A 133 7.24 -25.54 -2.73
N GLU A 134 6.12 -25.03 -2.21
CA GLU A 134 4.80 -25.56 -2.51
C GLU A 134 4.31 -25.00 -3.85
N ASN A 135 3.70 -25.85 -4.66
CA ASN A 135 3.01 -25.41 -5.88
C ASN A 135 1.60 -24.89 -5.56
N ILE A 136 1.52 -23.90 -4.67
CA ILE A 136 0.28 -23.21 -4.29
C ILE A 136 0.42 -21.74 -4.68
N LYS A 137 -0.47 -21.28 -5.54
CA LYS A 137 -0.51 -19.86 -5.93
C LYS A 137 -1.14 -19.05 -4.80
N VAL A 138 -0.38 -18.14 -4.21
CA VAL A 138 -0.89 -17.14 -3.27
C VAL A 138 -1.35 -15.93 -4.07
N THR A 139 -2.65 -15.74 -4.21
CA THR A 139 -3.25 -14.63 -4.99
C THR A 139 -3.72 -13.46 -4.13
N ALA A 140 -3.68 -13.59 -2.81
CA ALA A 140 -4.11 -12.55 -1.87
C ALA A 140 -3.03 -11.48 -1.65
N GLY A 141 -3.48 -10.25 -1.38
CA GLY A 141 -2.66 -9.07 -1.10
C GLY A 141 -1.99 -8.47 -2.33
N ASN A 142 -2.08 -7.16 -2.47
CA ASN A 142 -1.47 -6.40 -3.57
C ASN A 142 -0.03 -5.98 -3.22
N ASN A 143 0.82 -5.65 -4.21
CA ASN A 143 2.18 -5.07 -4.07
C ASN A 143 3.38 -6.02 -3.87
N ALA A 144 3.23 -7.35 -3.83
CA ALA A 144 4.40 -8.25 -3.74
C ALA A 144 4.10 -9.65 -4.28
N GLY A 145 5.15 -10.30 -4.79
CA GLY A 145 5.17 -11.75 -5.04
C GLY A 145 5.20 -12.52 -3.72
N LYS A 146 4.57 -13.71 -3.72
CA LYS A 146 4.41 -14.53 -2.52
C LYS A 146 4.51 -16.00 -2.87
N PHE A 147 5.12 -16.79 -2.01
CA PHE A 147 5.10 -18.25 -2.13
C PHE A 147 5.17 -18.93 -0.77
N LEU A 148 4.70 -20.17 -0.73
CA LEU A 148 4.72 -21.03 0.46
C LEU A 148 5.80 -22.09 0.28
N PHE A 149 6.45 -22.47 1.38
CA PHE A 149 7.45 -23.53 1.34
C PHE A 149 7.54 -24.25 2.67
N ASN A 150 8.09 -25.46 2.62
CA ASN A 150 8.31 -26.29 3.79
C ASN A 150 9.80 -26.46 4.04
N VAL A 151 10.15 -26.57 5.31
CA VAL A 151 11.49 -26.90 5.77
C VAL A 151 11.45 -28.08 6.73
N ARG A 152 12.55 -28.85 6.77
CA ARG A 152 12.83 -29.78 7.87
C ARG A 152 14.06 -29.30 8.62
N TYR A 153 14.08 -29.53 9.92
CA TYR A 153 15.23 -29.23 10.77
C TYR A 153 15.91 -30.52 11.20
N ALA A 154 17.21 -30.44 11.53
CA ALA A 154 17.92 -31.58 12.10
C ALA A 154 17.35 -31.94 13.48
N ASN A 155 16.95 -30.94 14.26
CA ASN A 155 16.28 -31.10 15.56
C ASN A 155 14.94 -30.37 15.53
N GLU A 156 13.84 -31.10 15.33
CA GLU A 156 12.49 -30.53 15.41
C GLU A 156 12.12 -30.22 16.87
N ARG A 157 11.44 -29.10 17.11
CA ARG A 157 11.01 -28.67 18.46
C ARG A 157 9.70 -27.88 18.40
N ALA A 158 8.98 -27.84 19.52
CA ALA A 158 7.81 -26.97 19.66
C ALA A 158 8.21 -25.50 19.43
N GLY A 159 7.37 -24.74 18.71
CA GLY A 159 7.62 -23.33 18.38
C GLY A 159 8.64 -23.09 17.24
N LEU A 160 9.14 -24.16 16.61
CA LEU A 160 9.96 -24.10 15.39
C LEU A 160 9.13 -24.58 14.18
N HIS A 161 8.52 -23.63 13.49
CA HIS A 161 7.62 -23.85 12.36
C HIS A 161 8.33 -24.44 11.14
N THR A 162 7.70 -25.46 10.55
CA THR A 162 8.16 -26.15 9.33
C THR A 162 7.44 -25.67 8.07
N LYS A 163 6.30 -24.98 8.23
CA LYS A 163 5.53 -24.36 7.13
C LYS A 163 5.78 -22.87 7.16
N LEU A 164 6.38 -22.34 6.11
CA LEU A 164 6.83 -20.95 6.03
C LEU A 164 6.20 -20.23 4.85
N PHE A 165 6.16 -18.91 4.96
CA PHE A 165 5.69 -17.99 3.95
C PHE A 165 6.82 -17.05 3.57
N ALA A 166 6.98 -16.78 2.27
CA ALA A 166 7.91 -15.78 1.77
C ALA A 166 7.17 -14.70 0.99
N LYS A 167 7.45 -13.44 1.34
CA LYS A 167 7.10 -12.25 0.57
C LYS A 167 8.36 -11.75 -0.14
N VAL A 168 8.24 -11.50 -1.43
CA VAL A 168 9.33 -11.10 -2.33
C VAL A 168 8.78 -10.07 -3.33
N PRO A 169 9.62 -9.35 -4.09
CA PRO A 169 9.11 -8.45 -5.09
C PRO A 169 8.40 -9.20 -6.21
N PHE A 170 7.53 -8.49 -6.91
CA PHE A 170 7.06 -8.97 -8.20
C PHE A 170 8.22 -9.20 -9.15
N GLN A 171 8.11 -10.23 -9.99
CA GLN A 171 9.08 -10.45 -11.05
C GLN A 171 8.91 -9.38 -12.14
N MET A 172 9.94 -9.13 -12.94
CA MET A 172 9.85 -8.17 -14.04
C MET A 172 9.32 -8.85 -15.31
N THR A 173 8.10 -9.39 -15.26
CA THR A 173 7.44 -10.00 -16.44
C THR A 173 6.53 -8.99 -17.15
N LYS A 174 6.05 -9.32 -18.35
CA LYS A 174 5.09 -8.48 -19.08
C LYS A 174 3.84 -8.17 -18.24
N GLU A 175 3.38 -9.13 -17.45
CA GLU A 175 2.15 -9.06 -16.65
C GLU A 175 2.35 -8.27 -15.34
N THR A 176 3.56 -8.33 -14.77
CA THR A 176 3.86 -7.84 -13.42
C THR A 176 4.84 -6.67 -13.38
N LYS A 177 5.42 -6.27 -14.53
CA LYS A 177 6.34 -5.13 -14.68
C LYS A 177 5.79 -3.87 -14.00
N GLN A 178 4.53 -3.55 -14.24
CA GLN A 178 3.93 -2.35 -13.70
C GLN A 178 3.81 -2.38 -12.17
N ASP A 179 3.48 -3.55 -11.62
CA ASP A 179 3.37 -3.74 -10.17
C ASP A 179 4.75 -3.77 -9.51
N ARG A 180 5.76 -4.34 -10.18
CA ARG A 180 7.17 -4.31 -9.76
C ARG A 180 7.71 -2.88 -9.73
N LEU A 181 7.46 -2.09 -10.77
CA LEU A 181 7.89 -0.69 -10.81
C LEU A 181 7.16 0.15 -9.74
N SER A 182 5.85 -0.05 -9.58
CA SER A 182 5.07 0.62 -8.53
C SER A 182 5.57 0.27 -7.13
N SER A 183 5.76 -1.01 -6.82
CA SER A 183 6.26 -1.44 -5.50
C SER A 183 7.68 -0.95 -5.23
N SER A 184 8.60 -1.08 -6.18
CA SER A 184 10.02 -0.84 -5.92
C SER A 184 10.48 0.59 -6.13
N VAL A 185 9.75 1.40 -6.90
CA VAL A 185 10.11 2.82 -7.13
C VAL A 185 9.27 3.77 -6.27
N LEU A 186 7.96 3.51 -6.14
CA LEU A 186 7.06 4.42 -5.43
C LEU A 186 6.89 4.08 -3.96
N LYS A 187 7.08 2.81 -3.63
CA LYS A 187 6.61 2.23 -2.37
C LYS A 187 7.74 1.71 -1.49
N GLN A 188 8.98 1.58 -1.97
CA GLN A 188 10.16 1.52 -1.08
C GLN A 188 10.24 2.88 -0.36
N PRO A 189 9.87 2.95 0.93
CA PRO A 189 10.47 2.11 1.99
C PRO A 189 9.54 1.08 2.66
N MET A 190 8.33 0.82 2.16
CA MET A 190 7.35 -0.02 2.85
C MET A 190 7.85 -1.45 3.13
N ASP A 191 8.54 -2.08 2.18
CA ASP A 191 9.11 -3.42 2.41
C ASP A 191 10.17 -3.41 3.53
N PHE A 192 10.94 -2.31 3.65
CA PHE A 192 11.89 -2.12 4.74
C PHE A 192 11.19 -1.95 6.09
N PHE A 193 10.09 -1.17 6.14
CA PHE A 193 9.30 -1.01 7.35
C PHE A 193 8.68 -2.33 7.81
N GLU A 194 8.18 -3.14 6.89
CA GLU A 194 7.63 -4.46 7.22
C GLU A 194 8.72 -5.39 7.77
N ILE A 195 9.86 -5.50 7.09
CA ILE A 195 11.00 -6.30 7.57
C ILE A 195 11.43 -5.85 8.96
N ASN A 196 11.53 -4.54 9.20
CA ASN A 196 11.86 -4.01 10.51
C ASN A 196 10.79 -4.27 11.56
N THR A 197 9.51 -4.25 11.19
CA THR A 197 8.41 -4.54 12.12
C THR A 197 8.53 -5.96 12.66
N TYR A 198 8.74 -6.94 11.77
CA TYR A 198 9.00 -8.31 12.20
C TYR A 198 10.32 -8.45 12.96
N ARG A 199 11.42 -7.87 12.47
CA ARG A 199 12.73 -8.02 13.09
C ARG A 199 12.84 -7.36 14.47
N LEU A 200 12.20 -6.21 14.67
CA LEU A 200 12.42 -5.34 15.82
C LEU A 200 11.23 -5.26 16.77
N ALA A 201 10.00 -5.44 16.27
CA ALA A 201 8.79 -5.16 17.04
C ALA A 201 7.93 -6.40 17.32
N GLU A 202 8.12 -7.54 16.66
CA GLU A 202 7.29 -8.75 16.83
C GLU A 202 7.04 -9.09 18.31
N THR A 203 8.08 -9.09 19.13
CA THR A 203 7.99 -9.46 20.56
C THR A 203 7.38 -8.38 21.45
N THR A 204 7.25 -7.15 20.93
CA THR A 204 6.69 -6.00 21.65
C THR A 204 5.30 -5.59 21.15
N LEU A 205 4.87 -6.12 20.00
CA LEU A 205 3.54 -5.89 19.47
C LEU A 205 2.51 -6.52 20.42
N PRO A 206 1.46 -5.78 20.82
CA PRO A 206 0.45 -6.29 21.74
C PRO A 206 -0.56 -7.23 21.05
N VAL A 207 -0.22 -7.75 19.86
CA VAL A 207 -1.11 -8.50 18.99
C VAL A 207 -0.36 -9.69 18.38
N PRO A 208 -1.03 -10.85 18.19
CA PRO A 208 -0.44 -11.95 17.46
C PRO A 208 0.00 -11.53 16.05
N THR A 209 1.24 -11.86 15.71
CA THR A 209 1.89 -11.56 14.44
C THR A 209 2.71 -12.79 14.03
N PRO A 210 2.78 -13.14 12.73
CA PRO A 210 3.57 -14.28 12.29
C PRO A 210 5.03 -14.20 12.73
N LYS A 211 5.55 -15.27 13.35
CA LYS A 211 6.95 -15.37 13.77
C LYS A 211 7.92 -15.10 12.61
N PHE A 212 8.87 -14.21 12.84
CA PHE A 212 9.94 -13.86 11.94
C PHE A 212 10.99 -14.97 11.87
N TYR A 213 11.45 -15.26 10.65
CA TYR A 213 12.55 -16.18 10.42
C TYR A 213 13.75 -15.50 9.75
N TYR A 214 13.51 -14.66 8.75
CA TYR A 214 14.55 -13.93 8.07
C TYR A 214 13.94 -12.79 7.25
N GLY A 215 14.66 -11.70 7.06
CA GLY A 215 14.22 -10.67 6.14
C GLY A 215 15.35 -9.71 5.79
N ASP A 216 15.51 -9.42 4.51
CA ASP A 216 16.54 -8.50 4.04
C ASP A 216 16.12 -7.79 2.76
N ILE A 217 16.78 -6.66 2.46
CA ILE A 217 16.51 -5.79 1.31
C ILE A 217 17.82 -5.26 0.75
N SER A 218 17.93 -5.15 -0.57
CA SER A 218 19.12 -4.65 -1.24
C SER A 218 18.88 -3.28 -1.88
N ASN A 219 19.66 -2.28 -1.46
CA ASN A 219 19.66 -0.96 -2.08
C ASN A 219 20.22 -0.96 -3.51
N LEU A 220 20.92 -2.02 -3.92
CA LEU A 220 21.47 -2.12 -5.29
C LEU A 220 20.42 -2.61 -6.29
N THR A 221 19.53 -3.50 -5.87
CA THR A 221 18.65 -4.24 -6.80
C THR A 221 17.17 -3.97 -6.55
N SER A 222 16.81 -3.33 -5.43
CA SER A 222 15.46 -3.26 -4.86
C SER A 222 14.80 -4.62 -4.58
N ASN A 223 15.56 -5.72 -4.68
CA ASN A 223 15.04 -7.01 -4.25
C ASN A 223 14.96 -7.04 -2.73
N PHE A 224 13.99 -7.79 -2.22
CA PHE A 224 13.87 -8.08 -0.80
C PHE A 224 13.38 -9.52 -0.63
N ILE A 225 13.50 -10.02 0.58
CA ILE A 225 12.80 -11.22 1.03
C ILE A 225 12.36 -11.01 2.46
N LEU A 226 11.16 -11.46 2.79
CA LEU A 226 10.67 -11.59 4.16
C LEU A 226 10.12 -13.00 4.32
N ILE A 227 10.67 -13.74 5.28
CA ILE A 227 10.29 -15.10 5.65
C ILE A 227 9.69 -15.06 7.05
N THR A 228 8.45 -15.54 7.14
CA THR A 228 7.73 -15.71 8.41
C THR A 228 7.18 -17.12 8.52
N GLU A 229 6.64 -17.46 9.69
CA GLU A 229 5.72 -18.59 9.78
C GLU A 229 4.55 -18.42 8.81
N ARG A 230 4.01 -19.55 8.34
CA ARG A 230 2.77 -19.58 7.58
C ARG A 230 1.60 -19.59 8.56
N VAL A 231 0.73 -18.59 8.47
CA VAL A 231 -0.57 -18.61 9.18
C VAL A 231 -1.38 -19.86 8.75
N PRO A 232 -1.88 -20.67 9.70
CA PRO A 232 -2.50 -21.97 9.42
C PRO A 232 -3.97 -21.85 9.01
N PHE A 233 -4.24 -21.08 7.96
CA PHE A 233 -5.58 -20.92 7.40
C PHE A 233 -6.20 -22.26 6.97
N VAL A 234 -7.42 -22.55 7.42
CA VAL A 234 -8.11 -23.81 7.10
C VAL A 234 -8.81 -23.81 5.73
N GLU A 235 -9.02 -22.65 5.13
CA GLU A 235 -9.74 -22.44 3.85
C GLU A 235 -8.99 -21.43 2.95
N MET A 236 -7.78 -21.80 2.52
CA MET A 236 -6.87 -20.94 1.74
C MET A 236 -7.46 -20.35 0.44
N ASP A 237 -8.55 -20.91 -0.09
CA ASP A 237 -9.17 -20.46 -1.35
C ASP A 237 -10.19 -19.31 -1.18
N GLY A 238 -10.48 -18.88 0.06
CA GLY A 238 -11.35 -17.75 0.41
C GLY A 238 -12.84 -17.90 0.06
N ARG A 239 -13.17 -18.84 -0.84
CA ARG A 239 -14.47 -18.94 -1.53
C ARG A 239 -15.40 -20.00 -0.96
N LYS A 240 -14.89 -21.00 -0.24
CA LYS A 240 -15.71 -22.09 0.31
C LYS A 240 -15.72 -22.08 1.83
N ARG A 241 -16.84 -21.62 2.40
CA ARG A 241 -17.10 -21.66 3.85
C ARG A 241 -18.17 -22.67 4.16
N SER A 242 -17.89 -23.91 3.81
CA SER A 242 -18.89 -24.98 3.83
C SER A 242 -19.13 -25.54 5.22
N ARG A 243 -18.24 -25.28 6.20
CA ARG A 243 -18.36 -25.82 7.55
C ARG A 243 -18.19 -24.80 8.66
N LYS A 244 -18.76 -25.14 9.81
CA LYS A 244 -18.44 -24.52 11.10
C LYS A 244 -16.99 -24.86 11.46
N LEU A 245 -16.24 -23.85 11.91
CA LEU A 245 -14.89 -24.03 12.41
C LEU A 245 -14.91 -24.49 13.86
N LYS A 246 -13.93 -25.30 14.24
CA LYS A 246 -13.65 -25.65 15.63
C LYS A 246 -12.95 -24.47 16.31
N PRO A 247 -12.99 -24.38 17.66
CA PRO A 247 -12.18 -23.41 18.39
C PRO A 247 -10.72 -23.44 17.94
N PHE A 248 -10.13 -22.25 17.83
CA PHE A 248 -8.77 -21.93 17.39
C PHE A 248 -8.42 -22.27 15.94
N GLU A 249 -9.35 -22.79 15.14
CA GLU A 249 -9.12 -22.86 13.69
C GLU A 249 -9.13 -21.44 13.10
N VAL A 250 -8.05 -21.09 12.40
CA VAL A 250 -7.90 -19.78 11.77
C VAL A 250 -8.73 -19.73 10.49
N GLU A 251 -9.64 -18.76 10.43
CA GLU A 251 -10.50 -18.48 9.28
C GLU A 251 -9.66 -18.24 8.03
N GLY A 252 -10.12 -18.69 6.85
CA GLY A 252 -9.41 -18.45 5.60
C GLY A 252 -9.12 -16.97 5.34
N PRO A 253 -8.09 -16.65 4.53
CA PRO A 253 -7.77 -15.27 4.21
C PRO A 253 -8.97 -14.59 3.54
N TYR A 254 -9.24 -13.36 3.93
CA TYR A 254 -10.32 -12.55 3.37
C TYR A 254 -9.83 -11.83 2.11
N ASP A 255 -10.69 -11.77 1.09
CA ASP A 255 -10.44 -10.91 -0.06
C ASP A 255 -10.74 -9.45 0.31
N LYS A 256 -9.95 -8.54 -0.27
CA LYS A 256 -10.11 -7.11 -0.08
C LYS A 256 -11.46 -6.63 -0.62
N CYS A 257 -12.10 -5.70 0.08
CA CYS A 257 -13.40 -5.10 -0.29
C CYS A 257 -14.59 -6.09 -0.34
N LYS A 258 -14.50 -7.25 0.33
CA LYS A 258 -15.52 -8.30 0.29
C LYS A 258 -16.05 -8.68 1.66
N ASP A 259 -16.53 -7.72 2.46
CA ASP A 259 -17.05 -8.02 3.82
C ASP A 259 -18.25 -8.99 3.83
N TYR A 260 -18.96 -9.16 2.72
CA TYR A 260 -20.01 -10.19 2.61
C TYR A 260 -19.43 -11.60 2.68
N GLN A 261 -18.13 -11.74 2.43
CA GLN A 261 -17.34 -12.87 2.83
C GLN A 261 -16.87 -12.68 4.29
N LEU A 262 -17.64 -12.29 5.30
CA LEU A 262 -17.22 -12.46 6.70
C LEU A 262 -18.03 -13.59 7.34
N ARG A 263 -17.46 -14.32 8.31
CA ARG A 263 -18.20 -15.39 9.00
C ARG A 263 -19.17 -14.85 10.06
N GLY A 264 -18.91 -13.64 10.54
CA GLY A 264 -19.80 -12.87 11.42
C GLY A 264 -20.18 -11.53 10.79
N SER A 265 -20.71 -10.62 11.61
CA SER A 265 -21.09 -9.29 11.13
C SER A 265 -19.86 -8.41 10.87
N ALA A 266 -19.92 -7.53 9.88
CA ALA A 266 -18.85 -6.54 9.66
C ALA A 266 -18.55 -5.73 10.93
N LYS A 267 -19.59 -5.33 11.68
CA LYS A 267 -19.42 -4.62 12.96
C LYS A 267 -18.50 -5.36 13.93
N GLU A 268 -18.67 -6.66 14.07
CA GLU A 268 -17.86 -7.49 14.98
C GLU A 268 -16.38 -7.46 14.59
N TYR A 269 -16.07 -7.69 13.30
CA TYR A 269 -14.70 -7.75 12.80
C TYR A 269 -14.02 -6.39 12.85
N TYR A 270 -14.70 -5.33 12.39
CA TYR A 270 -14.13 -3.98 12.43
C TYR A 270 -13.99 -3.47 13.86
N SER A 271 -14.87 -3.84 14.80
CA SER A 271 -14.66 -3.52 16.23
C SER A 271 -13.39 -4.18 16.76
N LYS A 272 -13.15 -5.46 16.42
CA LYS A 272 -11.94 -6.16 16.81
C LYS A 272 -10.68 -5.54 16.17
N ILE A 273 -10.75 -5.12 14.89
CA ILE A 273 -9.68 -4.37 14.23
C ILE A 273 -9.38 -3.05 14.95
N MET A 274 -10.41 -2.31 15.37
CA MET A 274 -10.23 -1.04 16.11
C MET A 274 -9.61 -1.26 17.49
N GLU A 275 -10.02 -2.33 18.18
CA GLU A 275 -9.45 -2.72 19.47
C GLU A 275 -7.95 -3.02 19.35
N VAL A 276 -7.56 -3.92 18.44
CA VAL A 276 -6.14 -4.28 18.24
C VAL A 276 -5.30 -3.09 17.75
N SER A 277 -5.87 -2.24 16.91
CA SER A 277 -5.19 -1.02 16.44
C SER A 277 -5.00 0.00 17.55
N GLY A 278 -6.01 0.18 18.41
CA GLY A 278 -5.92 1.03 19.59
C GLY A 278 -4.83 0.53 20.54
N GLN A 279 -4.76 -0.80 20.76
CA GLN A 279 -3.71 -1.41 21.57
C GLN A 279 -2.30 -1.13 21.03
N ILE A 280 -2.09 -1.28 19.72
CA ILE A 280 -0.79 -0.98 19.07
C ILE A 280 -0.43 0.50 19.27
N ALA A 281 -1.35 1.42 18.95
CA ALA A 281 -1.11 2.85 19.08
C ALA A 281 -0.84 3.26 20.55
N GLY A 282 -1.56 2.68 21.51
CA GLY A 282 -1.36 2.95 22.93
C GLY A 282 -0.03 2.36 23.45
N ALA A 283 0.39 1.20 22.93
CA ALA A 283 1.69 0.61 23.23
C ALA A 283 2.87 1.48 22.76
N ASP A 284 2.78 2.12 21.59
CA ASP A 284 3.76 3.13 21.16
C ASP A 284 3.79 4.31 22.14
N LYS A 285 2.62 4.85 22.47
CA LYS A 285 2.51 6.06 23.30
C LYS A 285 2.94 5.85 24.74
N SER A 286 2.78 4.64 25.27
CA SER A 286 3.29 4.22 26.57
C SER A 286 4.78 3.84 26.55
N GLY A 287 5.44 3.85 25.39
CA GLY A 287 6.85 3.47 25.25
C GLY A 287 7.11 1.96 25.31
N ARG A 288 6.06 1.12 25.32
CA ARG A 288 6.18 -0.35 25.40
C ARG A 288 6.76 -0.98 24.12
N MET A 289 6.73 -0.25 23.01
CA MET A 289 7.36 -0.67 21.74
C MET A 289 8.83 -0.22 21.60
N GLY A 290 9.37 0.48 22.60
CA GLY A 290 10.73 1.03 22.60
C GLY A 290 10.78 2.55 22.69
N SER A 291 11.98 3.10 22.86
CA SER A 291 12.20 4.55 22.89
C SER A 291 11.90 5.18 21.54
N GLN A 292 11.46 6.44 21.55
CA GLN A 292 11.04 7.11 20.33
C GLN A 292 12.20 7.40 19.37
N GLU A 293 13.39 7.62 19.91
CA GLU A 293 14.65 7.81 19.18
C GLU A 293 15.02 6.54 18.40
N PHE A 294 14.87 5.37 19.03
CA PHE A 294 15.11 4.08 18.39
C PHE A 294 14.10 3.81 17.26
N LEU A 295 12.81 4.03 17.54
CA LEU A 295 11.74 3.78 16.56
C LEU A 295 11.86 4.70 15.33
N ALA A 296 12.28 5.95 15.51
CA ALA A 296 12.50 6.91 14.42
C ALA A 296 13.61 6.50 13.44
N GLN A 297 14.53 5.60 13.82
CA GLN A 297 15.57 5.08 12.92
C GLN A 297 15.02 4.04 11.93
N SER A 298 13.90 3.40 12.28
CA SER A 298 13.38 2.24 11.54
C SER A 298 12.07 2.52 10.80
N TYR A 299 11.34 3.56 11.19
CA TYR A 299 10.02 3.88 10.66
C TYR A 299 9.89 5.35 10.27
N SER A 300 9.01 5.62 9.31
CA SER A 300 8.60 6.99 9.00
C SER A 300 7.92 7.61 10.22
N THR A 301 8.35 8.83 10.56
CA THR A 301 7.77 9.60 11.65
C THR A 301 7.55 11.05 11.22
N PRO A 302 6.30 11.56 11.22
CA PRO A 302 6.05 12.96 10.97
C PRO A 302 6.46 13.83 12.17
N ARG A 303 7.03 13.25 13.23
CA ARG A 303 7.28 13.96 14.49
C ARG A 303 8.26 15.11 14.38
N ALA A 304 9.25 15.01 13.48
CA ALA A 304 10.17 16.10 13.20
C ALA A 304 9.49 17.33 12.58
N ARG A 305 8.26 17.18 12.06
CA ARG A 305 7.45 18.24 11.45
C ARG A 305 6.33 18.74 12.37
N LEU A 306 6.27 18.26 13.62
CA LEU A 306 5.21 18.65 14.55
C LEU A 306 5.34 20.12 14.94
N GLY A 307 4.22 20.83 14.91
CA GLY A 307 4.16 22.24 15.31
C GLY A 307 4.79 23.22 14.31
N ASP A 308 5.31 22.76 13.17
CA ASP A 308 5.85 23.61 12.12
C ASP A 308 4.97 23.57 10.85
N PRO A 309 4.09 24.56 10.62
CA PRO A 309 3.26 24.63 9.43
C PRO A 309 4.06 24.61 8.11
N GLN A 310 5.26 25.21 8.08
CA GLN A 310 6.06 25.30 6.85
C GLN A 310 6.58 23.93 6.41
N ALA A 311 6.95 23.06 7.36
CA ALA A 311 7.32 21.67 7.08
C ALA A 311 6.17 20.83 6.47
N TRP A 312 4.93 21.31 6.54
CA TRP A 312 3.75 20.73 5.87
C TRP A 312 3.36 21.47 4.59
N GLY A 313 4.18 22.43 4.14
CA GLY A 313 3.91 23.25 2.97
C GLY A 313 2.78 24.26 3.18
N VAL A 314 2.47 24.63 4.42
CA VAL A 314 1.50 25.69 4.72
C VAL A 314 2.13 27.06 4.46
N THR A 315 1.43 27.88 3.69
CA THR A 315 1.78 29.27 3.39
C THR A 315 0.94 30.21 4.26
N PRO A 316 1.53 31.26 4.86
CA PRO A 316 0.82 32.13 5.81
C PRO A 316 -0.18 33.10 5.14
N HIS A 317 -0.15 33.24 3.82
CA HIS A 317 -0.86 34.30 3.08
C HIS A 317 -1.84 33.77 2.02
N ALA A 318 -1.92 32.45 1.82
CA ALA A 318 -2.81 31.84 0.84
C ALA A 318 -3.20 30.41 1.28
N ALA A 319 -4.24 29.88 0.64
CA ALA A 319 -4.59 28.48 0.80
C ALA A 319 -3.54 27.61 0.08
N SER A 320 -3.00 26.61 0.78
CA SER A 320 -1.78 25.90 0.38
C SER A 320 -2.06 24.58 -0.33
N GLY A 321 -3.19 24.54 -1.04
CA GLY A 321 -3.67 23.38 -1.77
C GLY A 321 -3.20 23.28 -3.22
N GLY A 322 -3.76 22.29 -3.93
CA GLY A 322 -3.47 22.10 -5.36
C GLY A 322 -4.12 23.18 -6.25
N PRO A 323 -3.66 23.37 -7.51
CA PRO A 323 -4.23 24.35 -8.44
C PRO A 323 -5.74 24.13 -8.65
N PRO A 324 -6.60 25.15 -8.44
CA PRO A 324 -8.05 24.99 -8.50
C PRO A 324 -8.58 24.40 -9.80
N GLN A 325 -8.03 24.79 -10.95
CA GLN A 325 -8.46 24.28 -12.26
C GLN A 325 -8.14 22.79 -12.42
N ALA A 326 -6.98 22.34 -11.92
CA ALA A 326 -6.60 20.92 -11.96
C ALA A 326 -7.48 20.10 -11.00
N ASN A 327 -7.76 20.62 -9.81
CA ASN A 327 -8.65 19.97 -8.84
C ASN A 327 -10.06 19.84 -9.41
N LEU A 328 -10.61 20.91 -10.01
CA LEU A 328 -11.94 20.89 -10.63
C LEU A 328 -12.02 19.88 -11.79
N ALA A 329 -11.03 19.86 -12.67
CA ALA A 329 -10.99 18.88 -13.77
C ALA A 329 -11.01 17.44 -13.25
N LYS A 330 -10.23 17.16 -12.19
CA LYS A 330 -10.22 15.84 -11.53
C LYS A 330 -11.56 15.52 -10.87
N LEU A 331 -12.17 16.47 -10.16
CA LEU A 331 -13.49 16.27 -9.55
C LEU A 331 -14.58 16.03 -10.59
N ASN A 332 -14.52 16.71 -11.74
CA ASN A 332 -15.46 16.46 -12.85
C ASN A 332 -15.35 15.02 -13.37
N THR A 333 -14.15 14.44 -13.44
CA THR A 333 -13.97 13.02 -13.75
C THR A 333 -14.64 12.11 -12.72
N ALA A 334 -14.50 12.42 -11.43
CA ALA A 334 -15.14 11.67 -10.36
C ALA A 334 -16.67 11.74 -10.47
N ILE A 335 -17.21 12.95 -10.64
CA ILE A 335 -18.65 13.21 -10.78
C ILE A 335 -19.20 12.44 -11.96
N GLN A 336 -18.62 12.58 -13.15
CA GLN A 336 -19.02 11.82 -14.34
C GLN A 336 -19.04 10.31 -14.08
N PHE A 337 -18.05 9.81 -13.35
CA PHE A 337 -17.98 8.39 -13.02
C PHE A 337 -19.12 7.97 -12.08
N PHE A 338 -19.27 8.59 -10.90
CA PHE A 338 -20.27 8.12 -9.92
C PHE A 338 -21.70 8.55 -10.23
N SER A 339 -21.91 9.65 -10.96
CA SER A 339 -23.26 10.18 -11.22
C SER A 339 -23.89 9.64 -12.49
N ASP A 340 -23.06 9.21 -13.45
CA ASP A 340 -23.51 8.78 -14.79
C ASP A 340 -23.01 7.37 -15.12
N THR A 341 -21.68 7.18 -15.23
CA THR A 341 -21.11 5.92 -15.74
C THR A 341 -21.42 4.73 -14.83
N ALA A 342 -21.09 4.84 -13.56
CA ALA A 342 -21.14 3.78 -12.56
C ALA A 342 -22.30 3.97 -11.56
N LYS A 343 -23.32 4.77 -11.89
CA LYS A 343 -24.36 5.24 -10.95
C LYS A 343 -25.06 4.15 -10.13
N VAL A 344 -25.16 2.93 -10.64
CA VAL A 344 -25.81 1.78 -9.97
C VAL A 344 -25.01 1.21 -8.81
N VAL A 345 -23.70 1.50 -8.72
CA VAL A 345 -22.84 1.03 -7.61
C VAL A 345 -22.63 2.09 -6.53
N PHE A 346 -23.14 3.30 -6.75
CA PHE A 346 -23.13 4.39 -5.77
C PHE A 346 -24.53 4.60 -5.19
N PRO A 347 -24.64 5.23 -4.00
CA PRO A 347 -25.95 5.64 -3.49
C PRO A 347 -26.68 6.53 -4.48
N SER A 348 -28.01 6.37 -4.61
CA SER A 348 -28.81 7.09 -5.60
C SER A 348 -28.73 8.62 -5.49
N TYR A 349 -28.51 9.14 -4.27
CA TYR A 349 -28.32 10.56 -4.03
C TYR A 349 -27.02 11.11 -4.64
N ALA A 350 -26.06 10.27 -5.02
CA ALA A 350 -24.80 10.71 -5.63
C ALA A 350 -25.03 11.37 -7.01
N SER A 351 -26.14 11.02 -7.69
CA SER A 351 -26.55 11.65 -8.95
C SER A 351 -27.45 12.88 -8.77
N ASP A 352 -27.84 13.23 -7.54
CA ASP A 352 -28.68 14.41 -7.28
C ASP A 352 -27.89 15.70 -7.57
N PRO A 353 -28.42 16.63 -8.40
CA PRO A 353 -27.76 17.91 -8.66
C PRO A 353 -27.40 18.70 -7.39
N ALA A 354 -28.23 18.64 -6.34
CA ALA A 354 -27.95 19.30 -5.07
C ALA A 354 -26.77 18.66 -4.34
N PHE A 355 -26.66 17.32 -4.40
CA PHE A 355 -25.51 16.61 -3.87
C PHE A 355 -24.25 16.96 -4.66
N VAL A 356 -24.28 16.91 -5.99
CA VAL A 356 -23.14 17.23 -6.86
C VAL A 356 -22.64 18.65 -6.60
N GLN A 357 -23.53 19.63 -6.45
CA GLN A 357 -23.15 21.00 -6.11
C GLN A 357 -22.46 21.08 -4.75
N LYS A 358 -23.04 20.45 -3.71
CA LYS A 358 -22.46 20.43 -2.35
C LYS A 358 -21.12 19.71 -2.32
N PHE A 359 -21.02 18.56 -2.99
CA PHE A 359 -19.81 17.77 -3.12
C PHE A 359 -18.69 18.59 -3.77
N THR A 360 -18.95 19.22 -4.92
CA THR A 360 -17.97 20.07 -5.61
C THR A 360 -17.49 21.20 -4.73
N LYS A 361 -18.40 21.95 -4.08
CA LYS A 361 -18.03 23.04 -3.16
C LYS A 361 -17.16 22.52 -2.00
N THR A 362 -17.55 21.41 -1.41
CA THR A 362 -16.83 20.81 -0.27
C THR A 362 -15.43 20.36 -0.68
N MET A 363 -15.31 19.63 -1.79
CA MET A 363 -14.04 19.11 -2.27
C MET A 363 -13.11 20.22 -2.80
N MET A 364 -13.64 21.26 -3.44
CA MET A 364 -12.85 22.43 -3.82
C MET A 364 -12.30 23.18 -2.61
N THR A 365 -13.09 23.27 -1.53
CA THR A 365 -12.61 23.84 -0.26
C THR A 365 -11.54 22.94 0.36
N PHE A 366 -11.81 21.65 0.49
CA PHE A 366 -10.88 20.67 1.05
C PHE A 366 -9.53 20.67 0.32
N THR A 367 -9.55 20.60 -1.01
CA THR A 367 -8.34 20.57 -1.83
C THR A 367 -7.60 21.90 -1.86
N GLY A 368 -8.28 23.02 -1.61
CA GLY A 368 -7.66 24.33 -1.44
C GLY A 368 -6.90 24.47 -0.12
N TYR A 369 -7.36 23.81 0.95
CA TYR A 369 -6.73 23.84 2.28
C TYR A 369 -6.02 22.51 2.65
N PHE A 370 -5.58 21.74 1.65
CA PHE A 370 -5.10 20.39 1.89
C PHE A 370 -3.93 20.34 2.88
N ASN A 371 -2.92 21.19 2.71
CA ASN A 371 -1.75 21.22 3.59
C ASN A 371 -2.09 21.70 5.00
N GLU A 372 -2.99 22.68 5.15
CA GLU A 372 -3.48 23.16 6.44
C GLU A 372 -4.24 22.06 7.19
N LEU A 373 -5.02 21.25 6.47
CA LEU A 373 -5.73 20.11 7.04
C LEU A 373 -4.77 18.98 7.45
N GLU A 374 -3.74 18.70 6.65
CA GLU A 374 -2.70 17.75 7.04
C GLU A 374 -1.92 18.23 8.27
N PHE A 375 -1.53 19.50 8.33
CA PHE A 375 -0.92 20.09 9.52
C PHE A 375 -1.85 19.99 10.73
N TRP A 376 -3.12 20.39 10.61
CA TRP A 376 -4.09 20.36 11.70
C TRP A 376 -4.30 18.94 12.27
N LYS A 377 -4.29 17.92 11.40
CA LYS A 377 -4.40 16.51 11.79
C LYS A 377 -3.19 15.99 12.56
N HIS A 378 -2.01 16.60 12.38
CA HIS A 378 -0.76 16.11 12.95
C HIS A 378 -0.24 16.99 14.09
N GLN A 379 -0.63 18.27 14.20
CA GLN A 379 -0.07 19.21 15.17
C GLN A 379 -0.15 18.77 16.64
N ASP A 380 -1.08 17.87 16.98
CA ASP A 380 -1.25 17.35 18.34
C ASP A 380 -0.57 15.97 18.48
N PRO A 381 0.53 15.85 19.25
CA PRO A 381 1.23 14.59 19.42
C PRO A 381 0.40 13.48 20.07
N ALA A 382 -0.70 13.79 20.76
CA ALA A 382 -1.61 12.77 21.30
C ALA A 382 -2.33 11.99 20.19
N TYR A 383 -2.49 12.58 19.00
CA TYR A 383 -3.15 12.00 17.84
C TYR A 383 -2.18 11.40 16.82
N VAL A 384 -0.90 11.26 17.17
CA VAL A 384 0.14 10.69 16.31
C VAL A 384 0.82 9.52 17.02
N ALA A 385 0.64 8.31 16.49
CA ALA A 385 1.26 7.10 17.01
C ALA A 385 1.70 6.16 15.88
N LEU A 386 2.67 5.29 16.17
CA LEU A 386 2.93 4.11 15.35
C LEU A 386 1.67 3.26 15.29
N SER A 387 1.27 2.90 14.07
CA SER A 387 0.22 1.92 13.87
C SER A 387 0.29 1.33 12.46
N HIS A 388 -0.43 0.24 12.24
CA HIS A 388 -0.62 -0.36 10.93
C HIS A 388 -1.17 0.68 9.94
N ALA A 389 -0.72 0.72 8.68
CA ALA A 389 -1.19 1.75 7.73
C ALA A 389 -2.53 1.45 7.06
N ASN A 390 -2.85 0.17 6.86
CA ASN A 390 -3.98 -0.28 6.06
C ASN A 390 -4.53 -1.61 6.60
N LEU A 391 -4.96 -1.64 7.87
CA LEU A 391 -5.44 -2.86 8.55
C LEU A 391 -6.89 -3.17 8.15
N ASN A 392 -7.10 -3.47 6.88
CA ASN A 392 -8.35 -4.03 6.41
C ASN A 392 -8.42 -5.53 6.78
N VAL A 393 -9.58 -6.14 6.57
CA VAL A 393 -9.81 -7.57 6.87
C VAL A 393 -8.86 -8.53 6.14
N ASP A 394 -8.35 -8.16 4.95
CA ASP A 394 -7.39 -8.95 4.18
C ASP A 394 -5.96 -8.92 4.78
N ASN A 395 -5.68 -7.95 5.65
CA ASN A 395 -4.41 -7.79 6.35
C ASN A 395 -4.46 -8.29 7.81
N ALA A 396 -5.50 -9.04 8.16
CA ALA A 396 -5.69 -9.65 9.46
C ALA A 396 -6.06 -11.14 9.32
N TYR A 397 -5.89 -11.89 10.39
CA TYR A 397 -6.38 -13.27 10.49
C TYR A 397 -7.15 -13.47 11.78
N PHE A 398 -8.21 -14.26 11.70
CA PHE A 398 -9.22 -14.33 12.75
C PHE A 398 -9.44 -15.78 13.18
N TRP A 399 -9.74 -15.97 14.45
CA TRP A 399 -10.18 -17.25 14.99
C TRP A 399 -11.14 -16.99 16.15
N ARG A 400 -11.81 -18.05 16.59
CA ARG A 400 -12.65 -18.02 17.78
C ARG A 400 -12.13 -19.00 18.81
N ASP A 401 -12.17 -18.63 20.08
CA ASP A 401 -11.88 -19.54 21.19
C ASP A 401 -13.10 -20.43 21.53
N GLU A 402 -13.03 -21.20 22.61
CA GLU A 402 -14.11 -22.07 23.06
C GLU A 402 -15.37 -21.29 23.47
N ALA A 403 -15.22 -20.03 23.92
CA ALA A 403 -16.32 -19.13 24.25
C ALA A 403 -16.91 -18.42 23.02
N ALA A 404 -16.45 -18.77 21.82
CA ALA A 404 -16.79 -18.14 20.56
C ALA A 404 -16.37 -16.67 20.44
N THR A 405 -15.46 -16.20 21.30
CA THR A 405 -14.92 -14.83 21.25
C THR A 405 -14.06 -14.69 20.00
N LEU A 406 -14.28 -13.63 19.21
CA LEU A 406 -13.46 -13.32 18.05
C LEU A 406 -12.10 -12.77 18.49
N HIS A 407 -11.03 -13.38 17.99
CA HIS A 407 -9.65 -12.92 18.14
C HIS A 407 -9.09 -12.49 16.78
N CYS A 408 -8.05 -11.65 16.81
CA CYS A 408 -7.44 -11.08 15.62
C CYS A 408 -5.91 -11.05 15.76
N GLY A 409 -5.23 -11.56 14.75
CA GLY A 409 -3.80 -11.35 14.53
C GLY A 409 -3.59 -10.52 13.27
N VAL A 410 -2.39 -9.96 13.13
CA VAL A 410 -2.07 -8.94 12.11
C VAL A 410 -0.90 -9.40 11.24
N LEU A 411 -0.97 -9.05 9.96
CA LEU A 411 0.07 -9.29 8.95
C LEU A 411 0.20 -8.07 8.02
N ASP A 412 1.15 -8.11 7.07
CA ASP A 412 1.37 -7.05 6.06
C ASP A 412 1.73 -5.65 6.60
N TRP A 413 2.81 -5.57 7.37
CA TRP A 413 3.28 -4.35 8.03
C TRP A 413 3.97 -3.32 7.11
N GLY A 414 3.76 -3.38 5.79
CA GLY A 414 4.40 -2.51 4.79
C GLY A 414 4.38 -1.02 5.14
N GLY A 415 3.23 -0.49 5.55
CA GLY A 415 3.12 0.92 5.92
C GLY A 415 3.27 1.22 7.41
N PHE A 416 3.80 0.29 8.20
CA PHE A 416 3.94 0.51 9.64
C PHE A 416 4.82 1.73 9.92
N GLY A 417 4.31 2.63 10.75
CA GLY A 417 4.92 3.93 10.97
C GLY A 417 3.98 4.90 11.65
N ALA A 418 4.53 6.02 12.10
CA ALA A 418 3.79 6.98 12.89
C ALA A 418 2.95 7.87 11.98
N GLY A 419 1.73 8.19 12.40
CA GLY A 419 0.85 9.07 11.64
C GLY A 419 -0.40 9.44 12.42
N CYS A 420 -1.19 10.36 11.84
CA CYS A 420 -2.47 10.77 12.41
C CYS A 420 -3.40 9.55 12.65
N LEU A 421 -3.90 9.39 13.87
CA LEU A 421 -4.78 8.28 14.24
C LEU A 421 -6.09 8.29 13.45
N GLY A 422 -6.66 9.47 13.17
CA GLY A 422 -7.86 9.56 12.33
C GLY A 422 -7.59 9.10 10.89
N HIS A 423 -6.38 9.33 10.37
CA HIS A 423 -5.99 8.80 9.07
C HIS A 423 -5.91 7.28 9.09
N LYS A 424 -5.27 6.72 10.12
CA LYS A 424 -5.11 5.28 10.31
C LYS A 424 -6.47 4.57 10.41
N ILE A 425 -7.39 5.07 11.25
CA ILE A 425 -8.75 4.53 11.40
C ILE A 425 -9.49 4.51 10.07
N TRP A 426 -9.42 5.58 9.27
CA TRP A 426 -10.06 5.58 7.95
C TRP A 426 -9.51 4.47 7.05
N TRP A 427 -8.19 4.27 7.01
CA TRP A 427 -7.57 3.20 6.20
C TRP A 427 -7.83 1.79 6.73
N TYR A 428 -8.35 1.63 7.94
CA TYR A 428 -8.86 0.34 8.41
C TYR A 428 -10.25 0.07 7.86
N LEU A 429 -11.04 1.14 7.67
CA LEU A 429 -12.44 1.09 7.23
C LEU A 429 -12.63 1.28 5.72
N ASN A 430 -11.64 1.77 4.98
CA ASN A 430 -11.82 2.21 3.58
C ASN A 430 -12.24 1.08 2.61
N CYS A 431 -11.99 -0.18 2.97
CA CYS A 431 -12.43 -1.35 2.23
C CYS A 431 -13.68 -2.02 2.82
N SER A 432 -14.29 -1.41 3.85
CA SER A 432 -15.54 -1.87 4.40
C SER A 432 -16.70 -1.49 3.50
N GLU A 433 -17.74 -2.30 3.57
CA GLU A 433 -19.08 -1.99 3.14
C GLU A 433 -19.56 -0.62 3.64
N TRP A 434 -20.23 0.14 2.77
CA TRP A 434 -20.70 1.47 3.12
C TRP A 434 -21.67 1.47 4.32
N GLN A 435 -22.57 0.50 4.37
CA GLN A 435 -23.64 0.46 5.38
C GLN A 435 -23.08 0.30 6.82
N PRO A 436 -22.17 -0.66 7.11
CA PRO A 436 -21.48 -0.72 8.40
C PRO A 436 -20.75 0.56 8.80
N ILE A 437 -20.12 1.28 7.86
CA ILE A 437 -19.48 2.56 8.17
C ILE A 437 -20.55 3.58 8.57
N GLN A 438 -21.61 3.71 7.77
CA GLN A 438 -22.70 4.66 8.02
C GLN A 438 -23.34 4.43 9.39
N ASP A 439 -23.58 3.17 9.77
CA ASP A 439 -24.30 2.81 10.99
C ASP A 439 -23.41 2.81 12.24
N HIS A 440 -22.10 2.61 12.08
CA HIS A 440 -21.21 2.28 13.22
C HIS A 440 -19.91 3.08 13.29
N LEU A 441 -19.70 4.10 12.46
CA LEU A 441 -18.47 4.90 12.51
C LEU A 441 -18.17 5.46 13.91
N GLY A 442 -19.19 5.97 14.61
CA GLY A 442 -19.02 6.44 16.00
C GLY A 442 -18.54 5.33 16.94
N HIS A 443 -19.18 4.16 16.87
CA HIS A 443 -18.82 2.98 17.67
C HIS A 443 -17.37 2.52 17.41
N TYR A 444 -16.91 2.55 16.16
CA TYR A 444 -15.52 2.19 15.82
C TYR A 444 -14.51 3.16 16.42
N VAL A 445 -14.80 4.46 16.37
CA VAL A 445 -13.96 5.50 17.01
C VAL A 445 -13.94 5.32 18.52
N ASP A 446 -15.08 5.07 19.15
CA ASP A 446 -15.19 4.83 20.60
C ASP A 446 -14.40 3.57 21.03
N THR A 447 -14.51 2.50 20.25
CA THR A 447 -13.75 1.25 20.47
C THR A 447 -12.25 1.49 20.41
N PHE A 448 -11.78 2.23 19.40
CA PHE A 448 -10.37 2.59 19.26
C PHE A 448 -9.88 3.43 20.45
N ILE A 449 -10.63 4.47 20.84
CA ILE A 449 -10.24 5.36 21.96
C ILE A 449 -10.12 4.57 23.26
N SER A 450 -11.07 3.68 23.55
CA SER A 450 -10.99 2.85 24.76
C SER A 450 -9.73 1.99 24.75
N ALA A 451 -9.51 1.22 23.68
CA ALA A 451 -8.35 0.34 23.58
C ALA A 451 -7.01 1.12 23.61
N TYR A 452 -6.96 2.29 22.99
CA TYR A 452 -5.82 3.20 23.02
C TYR A 452 -5.49 3.67 24.45
N ARG A 453 -6.48 4.17 25.17
CA ARG A 453 -6.34 4.59 26.57
C ARG A 453 -5.95 3.43 27.47
N ASP A 454 -6.62 2.29 27.34
CA ASP A 454 -6.38 1.10 28.17
C ASP A 454 -4.96 0.53 27.93
N ALA A 455 -4.40 0.78 26.74
CA ALA A 455 -3.01 0.47 26.41
C ALA A 455 -1.99 1.57 26.81
N GLY A 456 -2.42 2.60 27.53
CA GLY A 456 -1.56 3.68 28.06
C GLY A 456 -1.40 4.88 27.14
N GLY A 457 -2.23 5.02 26.11
CA GLY A 457 -2.33 6.23 25.32
C GLY A 457 -2.99 7.39 26.10
N PRO A 458 -2.66 8.65 25.80
CA PRO A 458 -3.34 9.81 26.37
C PRO A 458 -4.84 9.84 26.04
N GLU A 459 -5.60 10.64 26.79
CA GLU A 459 -7.01 10.87 26.48
C GLU A 459 -7.16 11.58 25.12
N LEU A 460 -8.13 11.12 24.31
CA LEU A 460 -8.44 11.70 23.02
C LEU A 460 -9.85 12.29 23.05
N ASP A 461 -9.99 13.52 22.56
CA ASP A 461 -11.29 14.07 22.21
C ASP A 461 -11.90 13.29 21.04
N ARG A 462 -13.08 12.74 21.29
CA ARG A 462 -13.82 11.86 20.37
C ARG A 462 -14.21 12.57 19.09
N ASP A 463 -14.78 13.77 19.19
CA ASP A 463 -15.33 14.48 18.05
C ASP A 463 -14.22 14.99 17.13
N ARG A 464 -13.10 15.40 17.71
CA ARG A 464 -11.88 15.74 16.98
C ARG A 464 -11.34 14.54 16.22
N LEU A 465 -11.24 13.36 16.85
CA LEU A 465 -10.79 12.14 16.15
C LEU A 465 -11.74 11.78 15.02
N LEU A 466 -13.05 11.83 15.26
CA LEU A 466 -14.07 11.59 14.24
C LEU A 466 -13.97 12.58 13.05
N HIS A 467 -13.67 13.85 13.31
CA HIS A 467 -13.40 14.84 12.27
C HIS A 467 -12.14 14.48 11.47
N MET A 468 -11.06 14.04 12.10
CA MET A 468 -9.86 13.58 11.39
C MET A 468 -10.15 12.38 10.47
N VAL A 469 -11.00 11.45 10.91
CA VAL A 469 -11.44 10.30 10.10
C VAL A 469 -12.23 10.78 8.87
N LYS A 470 -13.23 11.65 9.05
CA LYS A 470 -14.03 12.23 7.96
C LYS A 470 -13.18 13.05 6.98
N LEU A 471 -12.24 13.85 7.47
CA LEU A 471 -11.33 14.61 6.60
C LEU A 471 -10.42 13.68 5.80
N THR A 472 -9.94 12.59 6.41
CA THR A 472 -9.16 11.59 5.69
C THR A 472 -10.00 10.88 4.63
N SER A 473 -11.29 10.60 4.88
CA SER A 473 -12.15 9.98 3.88
C SER A 473 -12.34 10.86 2.64
N LEU A 474 -12.46 12.18 2.82
CA LEU A 474 -12.50 13.15 1.71
C LEU A 474 -11.18 13.14 0.91
N GLY A 475 -10.04 13.15 1.60
CA GLY A 475 -8.73 13.05 0.96
C GLY A 475 -8.56 11.75 0.17
N ASN A 476 -8.97 10.62 0.76
CA ASN A 476 -8.94 9.33 0.07
C ASN A 476 -9.78 9.34 -1.19
N LEU A 477 -11.01 9.87 -1.13
CA LEU A 477 -11.86 10.02 -2.32
C LEU A 477 -11.13 10.80 -3.43
N TYR A 478 -10.48 11.91 -3.07
CA TYR A 478 -9.71 12.69 -4.05
C TYR A 478 -8.57 11.88 -4.68
N PHE A 479 -7.88 11.03 -3.92
CA PHE A 479 -6.85 10.15 -4.47
C PHE A 479 -7.44 9.02 -5.33
N MET A 480 -8.56 8.43 -4.93
CA MET A 480 -9.21 7.32 -5.63
C MET A 480 -9.74 7.69 -7.02
N VAL A 481 -9.95 8.98 -7.32
CA VAL A 481 -10.28 9.41 -8.70
C VAL A 481 -9.21 8.95 -9.71
N SER A 482 -7.94 8.86 -9.28
CA SER A 482 -6.86 8.38 -10.13
C SER A 482 -6.99 6.90 -10.51
N ALA A 483 -7.84 6.13 -9.83
CA ALA A 483 -8.16 4.76 -10.20
C ALA A 483 -9.18 4.65 -11.33
N VAL A 484 -9.99 5.70 -11.60
CA VAL A 484 -11.06 5.67 -12.62
C VAL A 484 -10.56 5.21 -14.01
N PRO A 485 -9.41 5.65 -14.54
CA PRO A 485 -8.89 5.12 -15.80
C PRO A 485 -8.65 3.61 -15.77
N ASP A 486 -8.13 3.07 -14.67
CA ASP A 486 -7.95 1.62 -14.49
C ASP A 486 -9.28 0.90 -14.36
N CYS A 487 -10.29 1.55 -13.75
CA CYS A 487 -11.65 1.04 -13.70
C CYS A 487 -12.22 0.88 -15.10
N LEU A 488 -12.09 1.91 -15.93
CA LEU A 488 -12.61 1.94 -17.31
C LEU A 488 -11.81 1.04 -18.26
N ARG A 489 -10.54 0.76 -17.95
CA ARG A 489 -9.73 -0.21 -18.68
C ARG A 489 -10.17 -1.65 -18.40
N GLN A 490 -10.53 -1.95 -17.15
CA GLN A 490 -10.99 -3.29 -16.73
C GLN A 490 -12.44 -3.54 -17.13
N CYS A 491 -13.30 -2.54 -16.98
CA CYS A 491 -14.68 -2.56 -17.41
C CYS A 491 -14.96 -1.32 -18.27
N PRO A 492 -14.96 -1.45 -19.62
CA PRO A 492 -15.21 -0.33 -20.52
C PRO A 492 -16.53 0.39 -20.23
N ALA A 493 -16.56 1.72 -20.38
CA ALA A 493 -17.73 2.56 -20.06
C ALA A 493 -19.07 2.03 -20.59
N LYS A 494 -19.08 1.49 -21.83
CA LYS A 494 -20.27 0.90 -22.46
C LYS A 494 -20.87 -0.30 -21.72
N GLU A 495 -20.04 -1.04 -20.97
CA GLU A 495 -20.45 -2.23 -20.23
C GLU A 495 -21.17 -1.85 -18.93
N TRP A 496 -20.86 -0.69 -18.35
CA TRP A 496 -21.43 -0.23 -17.08
C TRP A 496 -22.95 -0.07 -17.11
N ALA A 497 -23.52 0.24 -18.28
CA ALA A 497 -24.98 0.31 -18.46
C ALA A 497 -25.70 -1.02 -18.18
N THR A 498 -24.98 -2.15 -18.21
CA THR A 498 -25.51 -3.49 -17.95
C THR A 498 -25.20 -4.01 -16.56
N ILE A 499 -24.39 -3.28 -15.78
CA ILE A 499 -24.09 -3.63 -14.39
C ILE A 499 -25.33 -3.34 -13.55
N LYS A 500 -25.66 -4.26 -12.65
CA LYS A 500 -26.85 -4.12 -11.78
C LYS A 500 -26.48 -3.63 -10.39
N ASP A 501 -25.35 -4.11 -9.89
CA ASP A 501 -24.82 -3.78 -8.58
C ASP A 501 -23.31 -4.09 -8.54
N ARG A 502 -22.67 -3.78 -7.42
CA ARG A 502 -21.23 -3.96 -7.21
C ARG A 502 -20.77 -5.41 -7.07
N ARG A 503 -21.69 -6.38 -7.01
CA ARG A 503 -21.40 -7.82 -7.02
C ARG A 503 -21.39 -8.40 -8.43
N ASP A 504 -21.59 -7.57 -9.46
CA ASP A 504 -21.39 -7.99 -10.84
C ASP A 504 -19.97 -8.58 -11.00
N PRO A 505 -19.79 -9.76 -11.62
CA PRO A 505 -18.48 -10.41 -11.74
C PRO A 505 -17.40 -9.53 -12.37
N ARG A 506 -17.77 -8.54 -13.20
CA ARG A 506 -16.82 -7.58 -13.79
C ARG A 506 -16.24 -6.58 -12.77
N ILE A 507 -16.86 -6.50 -11.60
CA ILE A 507 -16.43 -5.68 -10.45
C ILE A 507 -15.90 -6.56 -9.34
N ASP A 508 -16.59 -7.66 -9.03
CA ASP A 508 -16.26 -8.46 -7.87
C ASP A 508 -15.12 -9.46 -8.12
N GLU A 509 -14.97 -10.01 -9.33
CA GLU A 509 -13.96 -11.03 -9.59
C GLU A 509 -12.61 -10.47 -10.03
N ASN A 510 -11.52 -11.13 -9.60
CA ASN A 510 -10.19 -10.75 -10.04
C ASN A 510 -9.99 -10.89 -11.57
N ILE A 511 -10.05 -9.79 -12.32
CA ILE A 511 -9.77 -9.78 -13.76
C ILE A 511 -8.26 -9.81 -13.99
N GLY A 512 -7.78 -10.84 -14.69
CA GLY A 512 -6.36 -11.01 -14.98
C GLY A 512 -5.50 -11.26 -13.74
N GLY A 513 -6.10 -11.77 -12.66
CA GLY A 513 -5.40 -12.01 -11.38
C GLY A 513 -5.15 -10.74 -10.57
N LYS A 514 -5.81 -9.63 -10.89
CA LYS A 514 -5.81 -8.38 -10.13
C LYS A 514 -7.18 -8.14 -9.54
N SER A 515 -7.23 -7.64 -8.30
CA SER A 515 -8.48 -7.14 -7.71
C SER A 515 -9.02 -6.02 -8.58
N THR A 516 -10.25 -6.20 -9.04
CA THR A 516 -11.00 -5.23 -9.82
C THR A 516 -11.63 -4.22 -8.88
N LEU A 517 -11.29 -2.95 -9.09
CA LEU A 517 -12.01 -1.77 -8.59
C LEU A 517 -11.87 -1.46 -7.08
#